data_AF-A0A1Y1UEJ3-F1
#
_entry.id   AF-A0A1Y1UEJ3-F1
#
_cell.length_a   1.000
_cell.length_b   1.000
_cell.length_c   1.000
_cell.angle_alpha   90.00
_cell.angle_beta   90.00
_cell.angle_gamma   90.00
#
_symmetry.space_group_name_H-M   'P 1'
#
loop_
_entity.id
_entity.type
_entity.pdbx_description
1 polymer ?
#
loop_
_entity_poly.entity_id
_entity_poly.type
_entity_poly.pdbx_seq_one_letter_code
_entity_poly.pdbx_strand_id
1 'polypeptide(L)'
;IKNYWNGTGHFDELVNIINFNILGVKDEILKLIKGNKMEIELEGFGTENILNGLKNNEETSESDMKTELYSKMVTFGFLTYYDGKISIPNKELEEKFKKEVIQKDKND
;
A
#
# COMPACT_ATOMS: atom_id res chain seq x y z
N ILE A 1 24.38 -3.43 7.22
CA ILE A 1 23.42 -2.92 6.21
C ILE A 1 22.63 -1.81 6.89
N LYS A 2 22.66 -0.57 6.38
CA LYS A 2 21.81 0.52 6.89
C LYS A 2 20.43 0.35 6.25
N ASN A 3 19.40 0.12 7.06
CA ASN A 3 18.03 0.00 6.58
C ASN A 3 17.47 1.41 6.31
N TYR A 4 17.23 1.74 5.04
CA TYR A 4 16.81 3.08 4.60
C TYR A 4 15.44 3.46 5.18
N TRP A 5 14.59 2.46 5.38
CA TRP A 5 13.23 2.65 5.88
C TRP A 5 13.09 2.55 7.40
N ASN A 6 14.17 2.30 8.15
CA ASN A 6 14.07 2.11 9.60
C ASN A 6 13.99 3.46 10.31
N GLY A 7 12.94 3.67 11.13
CA GLY A 7 12.73 4.93 11.84
C GLY A 7 12.15 6.07 10.99
N THR A 8 11.70 5.80 9.76
CA THR A 8 10.85 6.73 9.02
C THR A 8 9.43 6.53 9.53
N GLY A 9 8.90 7.42 10.37
CA GLY A 9 7.57 7.26 11.00
C GLY A 9 6.44 6.92 10.01
N HIS A 10 6.57 7.32 8.73
CA HIS A 10 5.65 6.96 7.65
C HIS A 10 5.51 5.44 7.42
N PHE A 11 6.58 4.65 7.59
CA PHE A 11 6.48 3.20 7.43
C PHE A 11 5.75 2.55 8.61
N ASP A 12 5.96 3.06 9.83
CA ASP A 12 5.32 2.51 11.02
C ASP A 12 3.81 2.79 10.98
N GLU A 13 3.42 3.99 10.53
CA GLU A 13 2.02 4.35 10.27
C GLU A 13 1.40 3.46 9.19
N LEU A 14 2.11 3.22 8.08
CA LEU A 14 1.68 2.31 7.03
C LEU A 14 1.42 0.89 7.56
N VAL A 15 2.35 0.34 8.34
CA VAL A 15 2.20 -0.99 8.94
C VAL A 15 0.97 -1.06 9.83
N ASN A 16 0.70 -0.01 10.61
CA ASN A 16 -0.49 0.05 11.45
C ASN A 16 -1.77 0.02 10.59
N ILE A 17 -1.84 0.83 9.52
CA ILE A 17 -2.98 0.83 8.58
C ILE A 17 -3.20 -0.56 7.98
N ILE A 18 -2.12 -1.22 7.53
CA ILE A 18 -2.17 -2.58 6.97
C ILE A 18 -2.67 -3.59 8.00
N ASN A 19 -2.19 -3.53 9.24
CA ASN A 19 -2.54 -4.48 10.30
C ASN A 19 -3.96 -4.32 10.82
N PHE A 20 -4.52 -3.11 10.82
CA PHE A 20 -5.95 -2.90 11.06
C PHE A 20 -6.84 -3.55 9.99
N ASN A 21 -6.25 -3.97 8.86
CA ASN A 21 -6.92 -4.60 7.73
C ASN A 21 -8.15 -3.81 7.24
N ILE A 22 -8.06 -2.49 7.31
CA ILE A 22 -9.10 -1.60 6.79
C ILE A 22 -9.18 -1.87 5.28
N LEU A 23 -10.39 -2.16 4.79
CA LEU A 23 -10.68 -2.49 3.38
C LEU A 23 -10.06 -3.81 2.87
N GLY A 24 -9.52 -4.70 3.72
CA GLY A 24 -8.94 -5.97 3.25
C GLY A 24 -7.55 -5.83 2.62
N VAL A 25 -6.88 -4.68 2.81
CA VAL A 25 -5.55 -4.37 2.24
C VAL A 25 -4.48 -5.33 2.74
N LYS A 26 -4.63 -5.91 3.93
CA LYS A 26 -3.65 -6.85 4.49
C LYS A 26 -3.47 -8.08 3.61
N ASP A 27 -4.57 -8.67 3.15
CA ASP A 27 -4.54 -9.85 2.29
C ASP A 27 -3.89 -9.54 0.93
N GLU A 28 -4.10 -8.33 0.45
CA GLU A 28 -3.52 -7.81 -0.79
C GLU A 28 -1.99 -7.64 -0.64
N ILE A 29 -1.53 -7.03 0.45
CA ILE A 29 -0.10 -6.92 0.77
C ILE A 29 0.54 -8.31 0.97
N LEU A 30 -0.13 -9.26 1.63
CA LEU A 30 0.35 -10.63 1.77
C LEU A 30 0.55 -11.33 0.41
N LYS A 31 -0.30 -11.04 -0.59
CA LYS A 31 -0.08 -11.53 -1.96
C LYS A 31 1.14 -10.88 -2.59
N LEU A 32 1.35 -9.56 -2.42
CA LEU A 32 2.51 -8.86 -2.95
C LEU A 32 3.83 -9.36 -2.33
N ILE A 33 3.84 -9.67 -1.03
CA ILE A 33 5.00 -10.27 -0.33
C ILE A 33 5.37 -11.64 -0.92
N LYS A 34 4.39 -12.40 -1.43
CA LYS A 34 4.63 -13.68 -2.11
C LYS A 34 5.16 -13.52 -3.54
N GLY A 35 5.48 -12.28 -3.97
CA GLY A 35 5.98 -11.96 -5.30
C GLY A 35 4.88 -11.78 -6.36
N ASN A 36 3.60 -11.79 -5.96
CA ASN A 36 2.51 -11.52 -6.90
C ASN A 36 2.47 -10.03 -7.26
N LYS A 37 1.96 -9.73 -8.46
CA LYS A 37 1.62 -8.37 -8.88
C LYS A 37 0.11 -8.22 -8.84
N MET A 38 -0.37 -7.05 -8.45
CA MET A 38 -1.81 -6.77 -8.40
C MET A 38 -2.17 -5.75 -9.46
N GLU A 39 -3.21 -6.04 -10.23
CA GLU A 39 -3.78 -5.09 -11.19
C GLU A 39 -4.56 -4.02 -10.44
N ILE A 40 -4.27 -2.76 -10.77
CA ILE A 40 -4.94 -1.60 -10.23
C ILE A 40 -4.86 -0.46 -11.23
N GLU A 41 -5.98 0.22 -11.44
CA GLU A 41 -6.00 1.44 -12.24
C GLU A 41 -5.58 2.60 -11.34
N LEU A 42 -4.30 2.96 -11.39
CA LEU A 42 -3.82 4.22 -10.84
C LEU A 42 -3.85 5.24 -11.97
N GLU A 43 -4.90 6.05 -12.04
CA GLU A 43 -4.91 7.23 -12.90
C GLU A 43 -3.91 8.26 -12.35
N GLY A 44 -2.69 8.18 -12.86
CA GLY A 44 -1.72 9.28 -12.83
C GLY A 44 -1.24 9.79 -11.47
N PHE A 45 -0.96 8.98 -10.44
CA PHE A 45 -0.36 9.41 -9.15
C PHE A 45 -1.03 10.60 -8.43
N GLY A 46 -2.12 11.11 -8.96
CA GLY A 46 -2.80 12.32 -8.56
C GLY A 46 -4.11 11.91 -7.92
N THR A 47 -4.44 12.61 -6.85
CA THR A 47 -5.68 12.49 -6.08
C THR A 47 -6.93 12.90 -6.89
N GLU A 48 -6.89 12.85 -8.22
CA GLU A 48 -7.91 13.39 -9.12
C GLU A 48 -9.23 12.62 -9.05
N ASN A 49 -9.23 11.29 -8.90
CA ASN A 49 -10.47 10.54 -8.73
C ASN A 49 -11.23 10.92 -7.46
N ILE A 50 -10.52 11.06 -6.33
CA ILE A 50 -11.12 11.53 -5.07
C ILE A 50 -11.53 12.99 -5.18
N LEU A 51 -10.69 13.85 -5.77
CA LEU A 51 -11.01 15.26 -5.94
C LEU A 51 -12.24 15.46 -6.83
N ASN A 52 -12.40 14.65 -7.88
CA ASN A 52 -13.56 14.67 -8.76
C ASN A 52 -14.80 14.13 -8.05
N GLY A 53 -14.71 13.00 -7.33
CA GLY A 53 -15.80 12.48 -6.51
C GLY A 53 -16.26 13.45 -5.42
N LEU A 54 -15.31 14.06 -4.69
CA LEU A 54 -15.58 15.09 -3.68
C LEU A 54 -16.18 16.37 -4.29
N LYS A 55 -15.70 16.81 -5.46
CA LYS A 55 -16.27 17.96 -6.18
C LYS A 55 -17.69 17.70 -6.67
N ASN A 56 -18.01 16.45 -6.97
CA ASN A 56 -19.31 16.04 -7.49
C ASN A 56 -20.29 15.59 -6.38
N ASN A 57 -19.89 15.65 -5.10
CA ASN A 57 -20.63 15.08 -3.95
C ASN A 57 -20.97 13.58 -4.12
N GLU A 58 -20.12 12.85 -4.83
CA GLU A 58 -20.24 11.40 -4.97
C GLU A 58 -19.67 10.72 -3.72
N GLU A 59 -20.38 9.69 -3.23
CA GLU A 59 -19.90 8.88 -2.11
C GLU A 59 -18.57 8.23 -2.48
N THR A 60 -17.53 8.46 -1.67
CA THR A 60 -16.23 7.79 -1.85
C THR A 60 -16.39 6.30 -1.59
N SER A 61 -16.17 5.48 -2.62
CA SER A 61 -16.29 4.04 -2.52
C SER A 61 -15.06 3.43 -1.81
N GLU A 62 -15.20 2.20 -1.32
CA GLU A 62 -14.06 1.42 -0.79
C GLU A 62 -12.93 1.28 -1.82
N SER A 63 -13.29 1.20 -3.11
CA SER A 63 -12.34 1.11 -4.22
C SER A 63 -11.52 2.40 -4.36
N ASP A 64 -12.17 3.56 -4.20
CA ASP A 64 -11.49 4.85 -4.30
C ASP A 64 -10.51 5.04 -3.14
N MET A 65 -10.91 4.65 -1.92
CA MET A 65 -10.04 4.69 -0.74
C MET A 65 -8.83 3.76 -0.88
N LYS A 66 -9.01 2.55 -1.42
CA LYS A 66 -7.89 1.65 -1.75
C LYS A 66 -6.95 2.24 -2.77
N THR A 67 -7.51 2.83 -3.84
CA THR A 67 -6.74 3.47 -4.91
C THR A 67 -5.90 4.62 -4.38
N GLU A 68 -6.46 5.43 -3.47
CA GLU A 68 -5.72 6.49 -2.79
C GLU A 68 -4.59 5.93 -1.92
N LEU A 69 -4.86 4.89 -1.14
CA LEU A 69 -3.85 4.24 -0.30
C LEU A 69 -2.69 3.72 -1.15
N TYR A 70 -2.99 2.96 -2.21
CA TYR A 70 -1.96 2.42 -3.09
C TYR A 70 -1.20 3.52 -3.85
N SER A 71 -1.88 4.59 -4.26
CA SER A 71 -1.21 5.76 -4.84
C SER A 71 -0.20 6.37 -3.86
N LYS A 72 -0.59 6.58 -2.59
CA LYS A 72 0.33 7.06 -1.55
C LYS A 72 1.50 6.10 -1.34
N MET A 73 1.24 4.79 -1.30
CA MET A 73 2.28 3.78 -1.14
C MET A 73 3.30 3.80 -2.27
N VAL A 74 2.87 4.02 -3.51
CA VAL A 74 3.79 4.14 -4.64
C VAL A 74 4.55 5.47 -4.59
N THR A 75 3.87 6.58 -4.30
CA THR A 75 4.51 7.91 -4.16
C THR A 75 5.60 7.93 -3.08
N PHE A 76 5.36 7.26 -1.95
CA PHE A 76 6.35 7.12 -0.88
C PHE A 76 7.42 6.05 -1.16
N GLY A 77 7.32 5.31 -2.26
CA GLY A 77 8.30 4.30 -2.66
C GLY A 77 8.17 2.96 -1.93
N PHE A 78 7.07 2.72 -1.22
CA PHE A 78 6.77 1.43 -0.58
C PHE A 78 6.33 0.37 -1.59
N LEU A 79 5.68 0.81 -2.66
CA LEU A 79 5.32 0.01 -3.83
C LEU A 79 5.90 0.64 -5.10
N THR A 80 5.97 -0.12 -6.17
CA THR A 80 6.17 0.39 -7.54
C THR A 80 4.95 0.10 -8.37
N TYR A 81 4.61 1.02 -9.26
CA TYR A 81 3.56 0.86 -10.27
C TYR A 81 4.19 0.79 -11.65
N TYR A 82 3.88 -0.27 -12.38
CA TYR A 82 4.33 -0.46 -13.76
C TYR A 82 3.29 -1.28 -14.52
N ASP A 83 2.87 -0.80 -15.69
CA ASP A 83 1.97 -1.52 -16.59
C ASP A 83 0.65 -1.95 -15.91
N GLY A 84 -0.03 -0.99 -15.26
CA GLY A 84 -1.30 -1.26 -14.57
C GLY A 84 -1.17 -2.10 -13.30
N LYS A 85 0.07 -2.35 -12.83
CA LYS A 85 0.33 -3.30 -11.75
C LYS A 85 1.19 -2.73 -10.64
N ILE A 86 0.81 -3.00 -9.40
CA ILE A 86 1.63 -2.73 -8.23
C ILE A 86 2.42 -3.95 -7.78
N SER A 87 3.63 -3.69 -7.25
CA SER A 87 4.50 -4.70 -6.65
C SER A 87 5.46 -4.09 -5.64
N ILE A 88 6.12 -4.92 -4.82
CA ILE A 88 7.16 -4.45 -3.90
C ILE A 88 8.45 -4.19 -4.71
N PRO A 89 9.06 -2.99 -4.62
CA PRO A 89 10.10 -2.56 -5.55
C PRO A 89 11.47 -3.19 -5.28
N ASN A 90 11.72 -3.67 -4.05
CA ASN A 90 13.01 -4.25 -3.68
C ASN A 90 12.91 -5.24 -2.51
N LYS A 91 13.96 -6.05 -2.37
CA LYS A 91 14.06 -7.09 -1.33
C LYS A 91 14.09 -6.55 0.11
N GLU A 92 14.64 -5.35 0.34
CA GLU A 92 14.68 -4.78 1.69
C GLU A 92 13.26 -4.49 2.20
N LEU A 93 12.42 -3.87 1.36
CA LEU A 93 11.02 -3.63 1.69
C LEU A 93 10.22 -4.92 1.80
N GLU A 94 10.49 -5.90 0.94
CA GLU A 94 9.83 -7.21 1.01
C GLU A 94 10.09 -7.90 2.36
N GLU A 95 11.34 -7.97 2.80
CA GLU A 95 11.72 -8.54 4.10
C GLU A 95 11.14 -7.72 5.27
N LYS A 96 11.04 -6.40 5.11
CA LYS A 96 10.44 -5.53 6.13
C LYS A 96 8.93 -5.78 6.26
N PHE A 97 8.21 -5.89 5.15
CA PHE A 97 6.79 -6.25 5.16
C PHE A 97 6.58 -7.66 5.74
N LYS A 98 7.42 -8.65 5.39
CA LYS A 98 7.38 -9.98 6.02
C LYS A 98 7.53 -9.89 7.53
N LYS A 99 8.50 -9.12 8.02
CA LYS A 99 8.72 -8.96 9.45
C LYS A 99 7.52 -8.31 10.16
N GLU A 100 7.05 -7.18 9.65
CA GLU A 100 6.07 -6.36 10.37
C GLU A 100 4.61 -6.77 10.15
N VAL A 101 4.29 -7.44 9.04
CA VAL A 101 2.93 -7.91 8.72
C VAL A 101 2.76 -9.39 9.03
N ILE A 102 3.74 -10.25 8.71
CA ILE A 102 3.61 -11.71 8.92
C ILE A 102 4.04 -12.14 10.32
N GLN A 103 5.15 -11.61 10.86
CA GLN A 103 5.64 -12.08 12.17
C GLN A 103 4.84 -11.49 13.33
N LYS A 104 4.23 -10.31 13.14
CA LYS A 104 3.35 -9.68 14.13
C LYS A 104 2.03 -10.45 14.28
N ASP A 105 1.48 -10.94 13.17
CA ASP A 105 0.29 -11.83 13.13
C ASP A 105 0.44 -13.16 13.86
N LYS A 106 1.65 -13.61 14.15
CA LYS A 106 1.90 -14.85 14.90
C LYS A 106 1.95 -14.65 16.42
N ASN A 107 1.99 -13.39 16.87
CA ASN A 107 2.17 -13.03 18.28
C ASN A 107 0.91 -12.41 18.92
N ASP A 108 -0.17 -12.25 18.15
CA ASP A 108 -1.52 -11.88 18.62
C ASP A 108 -2.44 -13.12 18.55
#